data_AF-A0A0F9NYI5-F1
#
_entry.id   AF-A0A0F9NYI5-F1
#
_cell.length_a   1.000
_cell.length_b   1.000
_cell.length_c   1.000
_cell.angle_alpha   90.00
_cell.angle_beta   90.00
_cell.angle_gamma   90.00
#
_symmetry.space_group_name_H-M   'P 1'
#
loop_
_entity.id
_entity.type
_entity.pdbx_description
1 polymer ?
#
loop_
_entity_poly.entity_id
_entity_poly.type
_entity_poly.pdbx_seq_one_letter_code
_entity_poly.pdbx_strand_id
1 'polypeptide(L)' 'AFNIFSWDVENMDRADVVVLLLPAGKSGHIEFGYMMGLGTPGYVLFDELPERYDLMYQFAQDVFFNVDDLLATLDREY' A
#
# COMPACT_ATOMS: atom_id res chain seq x y z
N ALA A 1 4.68 -21.43 9.65
CA ALA A 1 5.26 -20.45 8.69
C ALA A 1 4.58 -20.56 7.34
N PHE A 2 4.66 -21.72 6.65
CA PHE A 2 4.06 -21.88 5.32
C PHE A 2 2.55 -21.54 5.27
N ASN A 3 1.76 -22.06 6.22
CA ASN A 3 0.32 -21.77 6.27
C ASN A 3 -0.03 -20.30 6.54
N ILE A 4 0.84 -19.54 7.21
CA ILE A 4 0.61 -18.11 7.49
C ILE A 4 0.90 -17.32 6.20
N PHE A 5 2.05 -17.59 5.58
CA PHE A 5 2.42 -16.98 4.32
C PHE A 5 1.39 -17.24 3.20
N SER A 6 0.95 -18.48 3.03
CA SER A 6 -0.08 -18.80 2.02
C SER A 6 -1.40 -18.10 2.30
N TRP A 7 -1.79 -18.00 3.58
CA TRP A 7 -2.99 -17.27 3.95
C TRP A 7 -2.89 -15.78 3.64
N ASP A 8 -1.74 -15.15 3.91
CA ASP A 8 -1.51 -13.73 3.56
C ASP A 8 -1.60 -13.54 2.03
N VAL A 9 -0.92 -14.39 1.25
CA VAL A 9 -0.96 -14.33 -0.23
C VAL A 9 -2.37 -14.51 -0.78
N GLU A 10 -3.14 -15.47 -0.28
CA GLU A 10 -4.53 -15.68 -0.71
C GLU A 10 -5.44 -14.47 -0.44
N ASN A 11 -5.19 -13.72 0.65
CA ASN A 11 -5.94 -12.50 0.92
C ASN A 11 -5.45 -11.33 0.05
N MET A 12 -4.14 -11.22 -0.17
CA MET A 12 -3.56 -10.20 -1.07
C MET A 12 -4.07 -10.36 -2.50
N ASP A 13 -4.08 -11.59 -3.04
CA ASP A 13 -4.55 -11.88 -4.41
C ASP A 13 -6.04 -11.58 -4.62
N ARG A 14 -6.80 -11.44 -3.53
CA ARG A 14 -8.25 -11.17 -3.53
C ARG A 14 -8.59 -9.73 -3.17
N ALA A 15 -7.63 -8.92 -2.74
CA ALA A 15 -7.89 -7.56 -2.32
C ALA A 15 -8.12 -6.65 -3.53
N ASP A 16 -9.07 -5.72 -3.41
CA ASP A 16 -9.38 -4.76 -4.47
C ASP A 16 -8.40 -3.58 -4.50
N VAL A 17 -7.75 -3.29 -3.36
CA VAL A 17 -6.84 -2.16 -3.15
C VAL A 17 -5.76 -2.53 -2.13
N VAL A 18 -4.58 -1.92 -2.25
CA VAL A 18 -3.51 -1.99 -1.24
C VAL A 18 -3.08 -0.60 -0.78
N VAL A 19 -2.86 -0.43 0.52
CA VAL A 19 -2.30 0.80 1.11
C VAL A 19 -1.04 0.48 1.90
N LEU A 20 0.08 1.13 1.56
CA LEU A 20 1.30 1.09 2.34
C LEU A 20 1.32 2.24 3.34
N LEU A 21 1.07 1.93 4.62
CA LEU A 21 1.20 2.89 5.71
C LEU A 21 2.66 3.00 6.15
N LEU A 22 3.23 4.21 6.04
CA LEU A 22 4.61 4.51 6.41
C LEU A 22 4.70 5.14 7.81
N PRO A 23 5.71 4.74 8.62
CA PRO A 23 6.81 3.86 8.26
C PRO A 23 6.41 2.37 8.20
N ALA A 24 6.83 1.67 7.13
CA ALA A 24 6.57 0.24 6.96
C ALA A 24 7.86 -0.59 7.00
N GLY A 25 7.73 -1.85 7.40
CA GLY A 25 8.82 -2.83 7.33
C GLY A 25 9.12 -3.30 5.91
N LYS A 26 10.20 -4.08 5.76
CA LYS A 26 10.61 -4.67 4.46
C LYS A 26 9.52 -5.57 3.86
N SER A 27 8.81 -6.33 4.68
CA SER A 27 7.72 -7.20 4.23
C SER A 27 6.58 -6.37 3.63
N GLY A 28 6.13 -5.32 4.31
CA GLY A 28 5.08 -4.44 3.80
C GLY A 28 5.42 -3.81 2.44
N HIS A 29 6.68 -3.42 2.22
CA HIS A 29 7.11 -2.93 0.90
C HIS A 29 7.13 -4.04 -0.17
N ILE A 30 7.50 -5.28 0.19
CA ILE A 30 7.47 -6.43 -0.72
C ILE A 30 6.02 -6.79 -1.09
N GLU A 31 5.13 -6.83 -0.11
CA GLU A 31 3.70 -7.10 -0.29
C GLU A 31 3.05 -6.02 -1.16
N PHE A 32 3.31 -4.75 -0.87
CA PHE A 32 2.85 -3.62 -1.67
C PHE A 32 3.32 -3.72 -3.13
N GLY A 33 4.61 -3.95 -3.34
CA GLY A 33 5.17 -4.12 -4.69
C GLY A 33 4.62 -5.35 -5.42
N TYR A 34 4.41 -6.46 -4.72
CA TYR A 34 3.80 -7.67 -5.26
C TYR A 34 2.37 -7.41 -5.74
N MET A 35 1.52 -6.83 -4.89
CA MET A 35 0.12 -6.54 -5.21
C MET A 35 -0.01 -5.55 -6.37
N MET A 36 0.79 -4.48 -6.38
CA MET A 36 0.85 -3.55 -7.52
C MET A 36 1.33 -4.24 -8.80
N GLY A 37 2.29 -5.17 -8.69
CA GLY A 37 2.78 -5.96 -9.82
C GLY A 37 1.71 -6.87 -10.44
N LEU A 38 0.69 -7.26 -9.67
CA LEU A 38 -0.49 -7.98 -10.16
C LEU A 38 -1.56 -7.07 -10.77
N GLY A 39 -1.37 -5.74 -10.73
CA GLY A 39 -2.31 -4.74 -11.22
C GLY A 39 -3.28 -4.21 -10.16
N THR A 40 -3.09 -4.56 -8.88
CA THR A 40 -3.90 -4.01 -7.79
C THR A 40 -3.57 -2.52 -7.61
N PRO A 41 -4.56 -1.61 -7.59
CA PRO A 41 -4.33 -0.20 -7.29
C PRO A 41 -3.68 -0.03 -5.92
N GLY A 42 -2.56 0.68 -5.88
CA GLY A 42 -1.75 0.84 -4.67
C GLY A 42 -1.61 2.31 -4.26
N TYR A 43 -1.83 2.62 -2.98
CA TYR A 43 -1.65 3.96 -2.43
C TYR A 43 -0.64 3.94 -1.28
N VAL A 44 0.01 5.07 -1.03
CA VAL A 44 0.93 5.24 0.12
C VAL A 44 0.35 6.27 1.06
N LEU A 45 0.38 5.99 2.37
CA LEU A 45 0.03 6.97 3.40
C LEU A 45 1.23 7.17 4.33
N PHE A 46 1.68 8.40 4.44
CA PHE A 46 2.64 8.82 5.47
C PHE A 46 1.89 9.22 6.73
N ASP A 47 2.11 8.50 7.84
CA ASP A 47 1.57 8.88 9.16
C ASP A 47 2.23 10.17 9.69
N GLU A 48 3.47 10.41 9.28
CA GLU A 48 4.22 11.63 9.58
C GLU A 48 4.94 12.14 8.33
N LEU A 49 5.19 13.46 8.27
CA LEU A 49 5.99 14.04 7.19
C LEU A 49 7.41 13.46 7.23
N PRO A 50 7.87 12.81 6.15
CA PRO A 50 9.18 12.19 6.14
C PRO A 50 10.28 13.27 6.11
N GLU A 51 11.36 13.06 6.85
CA GLU A 51 12.55 13.91 6.77
C GLU A 51 13.14 13.90 5.35
N ARG A 52 13.02 12.76 4.66
CA ARG A 52 13.40 12.60 3.26
C ARG A 52 12.34 11.82 2.49
N TYR A 53 11.85 12.42 1.42
CA TYR A 53 10.92 11.76 0.50
C TYR A 53 11.69 10.89 -0.51
N ASP A 54 11.39 9.59 -0.56
CA ASP A 54 11.91 8.69 -1.59
C ASP A 54 11.02 8.74 -2.83
N LEU A 55 11.62 9.00 -4.00
CA LEU A 55 10.88 9.13 -5.25
C LEU A 55 10.21 7.82 -5.69
N MET A 56 10.66 6.66 -5.20
CA MET A 56 10.11 5.36 -5.58
C MET A 56 8.65 5.17 -5.10
N TYR A 57 8.17 5.96 -4.13
CA TYR A 57 6.75 5.95 -3.77
C TYR A 57 5.84 6.43 -4.92
N GLN A 58 6.38 7.08 -5.95
CA GLN A 58 5.64 7.44 -7.17
C GLN A 58 5.30 6.25 -8.08
N PHE A 59 5.73 5.02 -7.75
CA PHE A 59 5.17 3.82 -8.38
C PHE A 59 3.73 3.54 -7.92
N ALA A 60 3.32 4.09 -6.78
CA ALA A 60 1.94 4.05 -6.32
C ALA A 60 1.03 4.91 -7.21
N GLN A 61 -0.27 4.63 -7.15
CA GLN A 61 -1.32 5.41 -7.80
C GLN A 61 -1.38 6.83 -7.26
N ASP A 62 -1.24 7.00 -5.93
CA ASP A 62 -1.10 8.29 -5.27
C ASP A 62 -0.43 8.16 -3.89
N VAL A 63 0.00 9.30 -3.33
CA VAL A 63 0.70 9.40 -2.06
C VAL A 63 0.05 10.46 -1.17
N PHE A 64 -0.35 10.04 0.02
CA PHE A 64 -1.08 10.85 0.99
C PHE A 64 -0.25 11.12 2.23
N PHE A 65 -0.55 12.25 2.88
CA PHE A 65 0.02 12.68 4.16
C PHE A 65 -1.08 12.93 5.21
N ASN A 66 -2.30 12.52 4.90
CA ASN A 66 -3.48 12.64 5.74
C ASN A 66 -4.42 11.47 5.43
N VAL A 67 -4.95 10.83 6.48
CA VAL A 67 -5.90 9.72 6.36
C VAL A 67 -7.21 10.17 5.72
N ASP A 68 -7.68 11.39 6.00
CA ASP A 68 -8.97 11.86 5.48
C ASP A 68 -8.94 11.99 3.94
N ASP A 69 -7.83 12.45 3.37
CA ASP A 69 -7.66 12.60 1.92
C ASP A 69 -7.56 11.23 1.21
N LEU A 70 -6.90 10.26 1.86
CA LEU A 70 -6.86 8.88 1.39
C LEU A 70 -8.28 8.29 1.39
N LEU A 71 -9.00 8.38 2.50
CA LEU A 71 -10.35 7.82 2.64
C LEU A 71 -11.32 8.45 1.64
N ALA A 72 -11.30 9.77 1.49
CA ALA A 72 -12.10 10.47 0.49
C ALA A 72 -11.78 10.03 -0.94
N THR A 73 -10.53 9.64 -1.22
CA THR A 73 -10.13 9.08 -2.52
C THR A 73 -10.67 7.68 -2.71
N LEU A 74 -10.54 6.81 -1.70
CA LEU A 74 -11.03 5.43 -1.76
C LEU A 74 -12.55 5.39 -1.92
N ASP A 75 -13.31 6.17 -1.14
CA ASP A 75 -14.78 6.26 -1.21
C ASP A 75 -15.30 6.74 -2.58
N ARG A 76 -14.47 7.48 -3.32
CA ARG A 76 -14.81 7.99 -4.65
C ARG A 76 -14.53 6.98 -5.76
N GLU A 77 -13.54 6.12 -5.57
CA GLU A 77 -13.04 5.21 -6.61
C GLU A 77 -13.56 3.77 -6.47
N TYR A 78 -14.01 3.36 -5.28
CA TYR A 78 -14.47 1.99 -4.97
C TYR A 78 -15.77 2.01 -4.15
#